data_AF-A0A497AXM6-F1
#
_entry.id   AF-A0A497AXM6-F1
#
_cell.length_a   1.000
_cell.length_b   1.000
_cell.length_c   1.000
_cell.angle_alpha   90.00
_cell.angle_beta   90.00
_cell.angle_gamma   90.00
#
_symmetry.space_group_name_H-M   'P 1'
#
loop_
_entity.id
_entity.type
_entity.pdbx_description
1 polymer ?
#
loop_
_entity_poly.entity_id
_entity_poly.type
_entity_poly.pdbx_seq_one_letter_code
_entity_poly.pdbx_strand_id
1 'polypeptide(L)'
;MGLIDVLRRRFFHRYTRIQSPPALYYIVYAATGCRNIYIPDQHLDFTTDELFDQLYTDYENIQNPLWDCDDRARSLWCHVRNEALTKYRKNLAFGMLWTERHALCLYVTPETEVRFIEPTNGRPTIVHSRVRFVIF
;
A
#
# COMPACT_ATOMS: atom_id res chain seq x y z
N MET A 1 -21.72 -7.85 -43.43
CA MET A 1 -21.08 -7.79 -42.09
C MET A 1 -22.15 -7.48 -41.06
N GLY A 2 -22.33 -8.33 -40.05
CA GLY A 2 -23.40 -8.16 -39.08
C GLY A 2 -23.12 -7.03 -38.09
N LEU A 3 -24.17 -6.39 -37.57
CA LEU A 3 -24.09 -5.40 -36.50
C LEU A 3 -23.30 -5.95 -35.29
N ILE A 4 -23.44 -7.25 -35.02
CA ILE A 4 -22.72 -7.99 -33.96
C ILE A 4 -21.20 -8.01 -34.20
N ASP A 5 -20.73 -8.13 -35.44
CA ASP A 5 -19.29 -8.15 -35.75
C ASP A 5 -18.65 -6.76 -35.58
N VAL A 6 -19.40 -5.71 -35.91
CA VAL A 6 -18.98 -4.32 -35.73
C VAL A 6 -18.92 -3.95 -34.24
N LEU A 7 -19.91 -4.41 -33.44
CA LEU A 7 -19.90 -4.24 -32.00
C LEU A 7 -18.75 -5.02 -31.37
N ARG A 8 -18.53 -6.28 -31.72
CA ARG A 8 -17.37 -7.06 -31.23
C ARG A 8 -16.05 -6.36 -31.56
N ARG A 9 -15.82 -5.89 -32.79
CA ARG A 9 -14.58 -5.17 -33.13
C ARG A 9 -14.40 -3.87 -32.34
N ARG A 10 -15.47 -3.10 -32.10
CA ARG A 10 -15.40 -1.85 -31.31
C ARG A 10 -15.19 -2.08 -29.80
N PHE A 11 -15.83 -3.10 -29.23
CA PHE A 11 -15.72 -3.39 -27.80
C PHE A 11 -14.43 -4.15 -27.45
N PHE A 12 -14.01 -5.10 -28.28
CA PHE A 12 -12.80 -5.89 -28.01
C PHE A 12 -11.50 -5.12 -28.29
N HIS A 13 -11.49 -4.14 -29.19
CA HIS A 13 -10.31 -3.27 -29.38
C HIS A 13 -10.08 -2.27 -28.23
N ARG A 14 -11.08 -1.99 -27.39
CA ARG A 14 -10.88 -1.22 -26.15
C ARG A 14 -10.21 -2.03 -25.04
N TYR A 15 -10.42 -3.35 -25.02
CA TYR A 15 -9.84 -4.22 -24.00
C TYR A 15 -8.38 -4.60 -24.22
N THR A 16 -7.83 -4.33 -25.41
CA THR A 16 -6.50 -4.83 -25.80
C THR A 16 -5.35 -3.83 -25.69
N ARG A 17 -5.50 -2.62 -25.09
CA ARG A 17 -4.38 -1.66 -25.13
C ARG A 17 -4.20 -0.63 -24.01
N ILE A 18 -4.75 -0.85 -22.83
CA ILE A 18 -4.24 -0.23 -21.60
C ILE A 18 -4.35 -1.32 -20.53
N GLN A 19 -3.25 -2.02 -20.23
CA GLN A 19 -3.11 -2.67 -18.93
C GLN A 19 -3.04 -1.54 -17.92
N SER A 20 -4.18 -0.96 -17.55
CA SER A 20 -4.24 -0.05 -16.42
C SER A 20 -3.69 -0.86 -15.24
N PRO A 21 -2.73 -0.33 -14.47
CA PRO A 21 -2.28 -1.03 -13.29
C PRO A 21 -3.50 -1.43 -12.47
N PRO A 22 -3.56 -2.67 -11.96
CA PRO A 22 -4.68 -3.11 -11.15
C PRO A 22 -4.93 -2.05 -10.07
N ALA A 23 -6.20 -1.66 -9.88
CA ALA A 23 -6.52 -0.66 -8.87
C ALA A 23 -5.88 -1.08 -7.54
N LEU A 24 -5.33 -0.13 -6.78
CA LEU A 24 -4.55 -0.40 -5.56
C LEU A 24 -5.27 -1.38 -4.62
N TYR A 25 -6.60 -1.27 -4.54
CA TYR A 25 -7.47 -2.23 -3.86
C TYR A 25 -7.19 -3.69 -4.23
N TYR A 26 -7.11 -4.02 -5.52
CA TYR A 26 -6.88 -5.39 -5.99
C TYR A 26 -5.46 -5.88 -5.72
N ILE A 27 -4.45 -5.01 -5.83
CA ILE A 27 -3.06 -5.34 -5.48
C ILE A 27 -2.99 -5.76 -4.01
N VAL A 28 -3.57 -4.93 -3.14
CA VAL A 28 -3.58 -5.15 -1.68
C VAL A 28 -4.45 -6.34 -1.32
N TYR A 29 -5.62 -6.51 -1.94
CA TYR A 29 -6.48 -7.66 -1.73
C TYR A 29 -5.78 -8.97 -2.10
N ALA A 30 -5.08 -9.01 -3.24
CA ALA A 30 -4.35 -10.19 -3.67
C ALA A 30 -3.22 -10.56 -2.69
N ALA A 31 -2.51 -9.56 -2.15
CA ALA A 31 -1.42 -9.79 -1.21
C ALA A 31 -1.89 -10.17 0.21
N THR A 32 -3.03 -9.63 0.67
CA THR A 32 -3.48 -9.75 2.07
C THR A 32 -4.66 -10.68 2.28
N GLY A 33 -5.44 -10.96 1.24
CA GLY A 33 -6.76 -11.60 1.33
C GLY A 33 -7.81 -10.75 2.08
N CYS A 34 -7.50 -9.51 2.45
CA CYS A 34 -8.36 -8.65 3.24
C CYS A 34 -9.39 -7.94 2.37
N ARG A 35 -10.68 -8.05 2.70
CA ARG A 35 -11.76 -7.31 2.00
C ARG A 35 -12.00 -5.91 2.58
N ASN A 36 -11.63 -5.71 3.84
CA ASN A 36 -11.81 -4.46 4.57
C ASN A 36 -10.60 -3.53 4.32
N ILE A 37 -10.51 -3.01 3.10
CA ILE A 37 -9.43 -2.10 2.68
C ILE A 37 -10.03 -0.70 2.53
N TYR A 38 -9.50 0.26 3.28
CA TYR A 38 -9.86 1.67 3.18
C TYR A 38 -8.74 2.45 2.50
N ILE A 39 -9.04 3.02 1.34
CA ILE A 39 -8.15 3.88 0.58
C ILE A 39 -8.88 5.23 0.42
N PRO A 40 -8.55 6.26 1.21
CA PRO A 40 -9.29 7.51 1.21
C PRO A 40 -9.06 8.32 -0.07
N ASP A 41 -7.84 8.24 -0.62
CA ASP A 41 -7.40 9.07 -1.73
C ASP A 41 -7.51 8.33 -3.06
N GLN A 42 -8.02 9.00 -4.08
CA GLN A 42 -8.15 8.42 -5.43
C GLN A 42 -6.78 8.20 -6.10
N HIS A 43 -5.77 8.95 -5.68
CA HIS A 43 -4.43 8.92 -6.26
C HIS A 43 -3.40 8.74 -5.15
N LEU A 44 -2.71 7.60 -5.20
CA LEU A 44 -1.59 7.26 -4.34
C LEU A 44 -0.38 6.93 -5.22
N ASP A 45 0.76 7.55 -4.91
CA ASP A 45 2.04 7.37 -5.59
C ASP A 45 2.71 6.08 -5.09
N PHE A 46 3.19 5.24 -6.01
CA PHE A 46 3.97 4.06 -5.60
C PHE A 46 5.24 4.45 -4.82
N THR A 47 5.61 3.59 -3.87
CA THR A 47 6.74 3.81 -2.97
C THR A 47 7.90 2.91 -3.39
N THR A 48 9.08 3.48 -3.62
CA THR A 48 10.29 2.68 -3.87
C THR A 48 10.97 2.32 -2.55
N ASP A 49 11.73 1.23 -2.56
CA ASP A 49 12.45 0.76 -1.38
C ASP A 49 13.41 1.86 -0.87
N GLU A 50 14.09 2.59 -1.76
CA GLU A 50 15.01 3.67 -1.36
C GLU A 50 14.29 4.85 -0.72
N LEU A 51 13.09 5.20 -1.19
CA LEU A 51 12.31 6.27 -0.60
C LEU A 51 11.80 5.86 0.79
N PHE A 52 11.36 4.61 0.93
CA PHE A 52 10.97 4.09 2.23
C PHE A 52 12.14 4.09 3.22
N ASP A 53 13.32 3.62 2.82
CA ASP A 53 14.51 3.59 3.69
C ASP A 53 14.89 4.99 4.18
N GLN A 54 14.80 6.01 3.31
CA GLN A 54 15.00 7.41 3.71
C GLN A 54 13.99 7.87 4.76
N LEU A 55 12.70 7.62 4.51
CA LEU A 55 11.62 8.02 5.43
C LEU A 55 11.70 7.27 6.76
N TYR A 56 12.11 6.00 6.76
CA TYR A 56 12.27 5.22 7.97
C TYR A 56 13.49 5.66 8.80
N THR A 57 14.59 6.03 8.15
CA THR A 57 15.79 6.56 8.84
C THR A 57 15.46 7.81 9.65
N ASP A 58 14.63 8.71 9.09
CA ASP A 58 14.14 9.90 9.80
C ASP A 58 13.25 9.51 11.01
N TYR A 59 12.45 8.45 10.87
CA TYR A 59 11.55 7.94 11.91
C TYR A 59 12.26 7.24 13.08
N GLU A 60 13.33 6.48 12.82
CA GLU A 60 13.99 5.62 13.80
C GLU A 60 14.40 6.39 15.08
N ASN A 61 14.76 7.67 14.90
CA ASN A 61 15.22 8.54 15.98
C ASN A 61 14.13 9.05 16.92
N ILE A 62 12.84 8.89 16.59
CA ILE A 62 11.71 9.43 17.35
C ILE A 62 10.81 8.36 17.97
N GLN A 63 11.23 7.09 17.94
CA GLN A 63 10.43 5.99 18.47
C GLN A 63 10.33 6.01 20.00
N ASN A 64 9.11 5.83 20.51
CA ASN A 64 8.90 5.64 21.95
C ASN A 64 9.03 4.14 22.31
N PRO A 65 9.90 3.77 23.25
CA PRO A 65 10.09 2.38 23.65
C PRO A 65 8.85 1.74 24.32
N LEU A 66 7.95 2.55 24.88
CA LEU A 66 6.74 2.06 25.57
C LEU A 66 5.60 1.71 24.62
N TRP A 67 5.70 2.06 23.35
CA TRP A 67 4.67 1.75 22.36
C TRP A 67 4.69 0.28 21.97
N ASP A 68 3.50 -0.31 21.91
CA ASP A 68 3.26 -1.65 21.39
C ASP A 68 3.11 -1.63 19.86
N CYS A 69 2.68 -2.75 19.29
CA CYS A 69 2.70 -2.94 17.84
C CYS A 69 1.77 -1.99 17.08
N ASP A 70 0.58 -1.71 17.61
CA ASP A 70 -0.41 -0.85 16.97
C ASP A 70 -0.09 0.63 17.14
N ASP A 71 0.41 1.03 18.31
CA ASP A 71 0.97 2.37 18.49
C ASP A 71 2.12 2.64 17.51
N ARG A 72 3.05 1.69 17.35
CA ARG A 72 4.18 1.82 16.42
C ARG A 72 3.75 1.85 14.97
N ALA A 73 2.85 0.95 14.56
CA ALA A 73 2.35 0.91 13.19
C ALA A 73 1.64 2.23 12.84
N ARG A 74 0.81 2.74 13.75
CA ARG A 74 0.11 4.02 13.56
C ARG A 74 1.08 5.18 13.49
N SER A 75 2.04 5.23 14.40
CA SER A 75 3.05 6.29 14.46
C SER A 75 3.88 6.34 13.18
N LEU A 76 4.39 5.19 12.72
CA LEU A 76 5.15 5.10 11.47
C LEU A 76 4.30 5.54 10.26
N TRP A 77 3.04 5.09 10.18
CA TRP A 77 2.12 5.51 9.12
C TRP A 77 1.87 7.01 9.10
N CYS A 78 1.61 7.63 10.26
CA CYS A 78 1.44 9.07 10.36
C CYS A 78 2.74 9.83 9.96
N HIS A 79 3.89 9.36 10.42
CA HIS A 79 5.18 9.98 10.10
C HIS A 79 5.46 9.92 8.60
N VAL A 80 5.42 8.72 7.99
CA VAL A 80 5.70 8.52 6.56
C VAL A 80 4.76 9.35 5.69
N ARG A 81 3.45 9.37 5.98
CA ARG A 81 2.49 10.17 5.22
C ARG A 81 2.79 11.68 5.32
N ASN A 82 3.07 12.17 6.52
CA ASN A 82 3.37 13.58 6.74
C ASN A 82 4.66 14.00 6.04
N GLU A 83 5.75 13.25 6.22
CA GLU A 83 7.05 13.55 5.62
C GLU A 83 7.00 13.43 4.09
N ALA A 84 6.33 12.41 3.56
CA ALA A 84 6.17 12.26 2.11
C ALA A 84 5.38 13.42 1.48
N LEU A 85 4.29 13.85 2.11
CA LEU A 85 3.49 14.97 1.62
C LEU A 85 4.24 16.30 1.74
N THR A 86 4.92 16.53 2.87
CA THR A 86 5.55 17.83 3.16
C THR A 86 6.91 18.02 2.49
N LYS A 87 7.81 17.03 2.55
CA LYS A 87 9.15 17.10 1.95
C LYS A 87 9.13 16.76 0.47
N TYR A 88 8.40 15.72 0.08
CA TYR A 88 8.48 15.15 -1.27
C TYR A 88 7.27 15.49 -2.16
N ARG A 89 6.21 16.08 -1.60
CA ARG A 89 4.95 16.38 -2.30
C ARG A 89 4.33 15.14 -2.96
N LYS A 90 4.48 13.98 -2.31
CA LYS A 90 3.93 12.69 -2.75
C LYS A 90 2.88 12.20 -1.78
N ASN A 91 1.77 11.68 -2.30
CA ASN A 91 0.77 10.99 -1.49
C ASN A 91 1.02 9.49 -1.61
N LEU A 92 1.92 8.95 -0.80
CA LEU A 92 2.42 7.59 -1.01
C LEU A 92 1.35 6.51 -0.78
N ALA A 93 1.42 5.44 -1.58
CA ALA A 93 0.75 4.17 -1.37
C ALA A 93 1.38 3.41 -0.19
N PHE A 94 1.41 4.06 0.98
CA PHE A 94 1.89 3.57 2.25
C PHE A 94 0.72 3.47 3.23
N GLY A 95 0.52 2.29 3.79
CA GLY A 95 -0.60 2.00 4.67
C GLY A 95 -0.18 1.23 5.92
N MET A 96 -1.16 0.96 6.76
CA MET A 96 -1.04 0.05 7.88
C MET A 96 -2.14 -1.01 7.85
N LEU A 97 -1.86 -2.17 8.44
CA LEU A 97 -2.77 -3.28 8.51
C LEU A 97 -2.79 -3.86 9.92
N TRP A 98 -3.95 -4.35 10.32
CA TRP A 98 -4.09 -5.16 11.53
C TRP A 98 -4.42 -6.59 11.18
N THR A 99 -3.69 -7.48 11.81
CA THR A 99 -3.95 -8.91 11.81
C THR A 99 -4.68 -9.32 13.09
N GLU A 100 -4.96 -10.60 13.25
CA GLU A 100 -5.52 -11.13 14.50
C GLU A 100 -4.56 -11.02 15.70
N ARG A 101 -3.25 -10.88 15.45
CA ARG A 101 -2.22 -10.94 16.51
C ARG A 101 -1.27 -9.76 16.57
N HIS A 102 -1.23 -8.93 15.53
CA HIS A 102 -0.18 -7.93 15.32
C HIS A 102 -0.63 -6.81 14.38
N ALA A 103 -0.01 -5.65 14.48
CA ALA A 103 -0.15 -4.55 13.52
C ALA A 103 1.15 -4.35 12.72
N LEU A 104 1.03 -4.17 11.41
CA LEU A 104 2.14 -3.99 10.48
C LEU A 104 1.91 -2.76 9.61
N CYS A 105 2.98 -2.28 8.98
CA CYS A 105 2.89 -1.33 7.88
C CYS A 105 3.04 -2.06 6.54
N LEU A 106 2.63 -1.42 5.46
CA LEU A 106 2.86 -1.91 4.12
C LEU A 106 3.01 -0.76 3.12
N TYR A 107 3.69 -1.00 2.01
CA TYR A 107 3.63 -0.12 0.86
C TYR A 107 3.59 -0.90 -0.45
N VAL A 108 3.19 -0.22 -1.52
CA VAL A 108 3.10 -0.79 -2.86
C VAL A 108 4.18 -0.21 -3.76
N THR A 109 4.97 -1.08 -4.39
CA THR A 109 6.08 -0.69 -5.27
C THR A 109 5.59 -0.37 -6.69
N PRO A 110 6.40 0.30 -7.53
CA PRO A 110 6.06 0.54 -8.94
C PRO A 110 5.81 -0.75 -9.74
N GLU A 111 6.42 -1.86 -9.33
CA GLU A 111 6.22 -3.20 -9.89
C GLU A 111 4.92 -3.86 -9.42
N THR A 112 4.08 -3.13 -8.68
CA THR A 112 2.82 -3.59 -8.09
C THR A 112 2.99 -4.72 -7.07
N GLU A 113 4.15 -4.79 -6.42
CA GLU A 113 4.41 -5.68 -5.28
C GLU A 113 4.02 -5.00 -3.96
N VAL A 114 3.50 -5.78 -3.01
CA VAL A 114 3.24 -5.30 -1.64
C VAL A 114 4.40 -5.70 -0.74
N ARG A 115 5.07 -4.72 -0.15
CA ARG A 115 6.08 -4.92 0.90
C ARG A 115 5.38 -4.79 2.25
N PHE A 116 5.52 -5.80 3.11
CA PHE A 116 5.08 -5.72 4.51
C PHE A 116 6.26 -5.33 5.38
N ILE A 117 6.04 -4.42 6.32
CA ILE A 117 7.07 -3.79 7.13
C ILE A 117 6.75 -3.96 8.61
N GLU A 118 7.73 -4.44 9.37
CA GLU A 118 7.69 -4.44 10.82
C GLU A 118 7.98 -3.03 11.35
N PRO A 119 7.00 -2.33 11.95
CA PRO A 119 7.17 -0.94 12.37
C PRO A 119 8.22 -0.74 13.46
N THR A 120 8.57 -1.80 14.20
CA THR A 120 9.59 -1.76 15.26
C THR A 120 11.01 -1.58 14.72
N ASN A 121 11.30 -2.14 13.54
CA ASN A 121 12.67 -2.18 13.01
C ASN A 121 12.77 -1.82 11.51
N GLY A 122 11.65 -1.49 10.87
CA GLY A 122 11.59 -1.08 9.47
C GLY A 122 11.87 -2.20 8.49
N ARG A 123 12.05 -3.44 8.94
CA ARG A 123 12.47 -4.53 8.07
C ARG A 123 11.30 -5.14 7.33
N PRO A 124 11.53 -5.61 6.09
CA PRO A 124 10.58 -6.46 5.39
C PRO A 124 10.21 -7.69 6.24
N THR A 125 8.93 -8.00 6.26
CA THR A 125 8.36 -9.13 7.00
C THR A 125 7.26 -9.81 6.17
N ILE A 126 6.60 -10.81 6.75
CA ILE A 126 5.45 -11.49 6.16
C ILE A 126 4.26 -11.49 7.12
N VAL A 127 3.06 -11.67 6.56
CA VAL A 127 1.82 -11.76 7.33
C VAL A 127 1.65 -13.18 7.87
N HIS A 128 1.70 -13.33 9.20
CA HIS A 128 1.59 -14.63 9.87
C HIS A 128 0.17 -14.99 10.37
N SER A 129 -0.78 -14.06 10.32
CA SER A 129 -2.16 -14.31 10.74
C SER A 129 -3.16 -13.52 9.89
N ARG A 130 -4.44 -13.88 9.97
CA ARG A 130 -5.47 -13.30 9.10
C ARG A 130 -5.50 -11.77 9.23
N VAL A 131 -5.45 -11.08 8.09
CA VAL A 131 -5.63 -9.62 8.04
C VAL A 131 -7.10 -9.27 8.23
N ARG A 132 -7.39 -8.39 9.19
CA ARG A 132 -8.74 -7.96 9.55
C ARG A 132 -9.13 -6.66 8.85
N PHE A 133 -8.19 -5.74 8.72
CA PHE A 133 -8.38 -4.49 8.01
C PHE A 133 -7.05 -3.89 7.54
N VAL A 134 -7.13 -3.08 6.48
CA VAL A 134 -6.02 -2.31 5.90
C VAL A 134 -6.49 -0.88 5.69
N ILE A 135 -5.65 0.10 6.03
CA ILE A 135 -5.88 1.52 5.80
C ILE A 135 -4.68 2.16 5.12
N PHE A 136 -4.94 3.04 4.15
CA PHE A 136 -3.95 3.90 3.50
C PHE A 136 -4.07 5.35 3.97
#